data_AF-A0A0K9NTK4-F1
#
_entry.id   AF-A0A0K9NTK4-F1
#
_cell.length_a   1.000
_cell.length_b   1.000
_cell.length_c   1.000
_cell.angle_alpha   90.00
_cell.angle_beta   90.00
_cell.angle_gamma   90.00
#
_symmetry.space_group_name_H-M   'P 1'
#
loop_
_entity.id
_entity.type
_entity.pdbx_description
1 polymer ?
#
loop_
_entity_poly.entity_id
_entity_poly.type
_entity_poly.pdbx_seq_one_letter_code
_entity_poly.pdbx_strand_id
1 'polypeptide(L)'
;MAVSRMAGGGGLQSNQCNRMHQIGAFFLIIITVYITKLFDQSSSLISQRLSSNPADAPLFSGGSLYWPNRGYGSEISLKIYVYKETEIDGLTELMRGREGKIDLASCVKGQWGTQVKIHKLLLQSKFRTMRKEEADFFFVPIYVKCVRMNEGLTNEEIDQTFIKVKCFIFVNCFCYSGTMLSSFFFSS
;
A
#
# COMPACT_ATOMS: atom_id res chain seq x y z
N MET A 1 1.77 52.52 -39.04
CA MET A 1 0.52 52.19 -39.77
C MET A 1 0.28 50.70 -39.64
N ALA A 2 -0.99 50.38 -39.42
CA ALA A 2 -1.52 49.04 -39.19
C ALA A 2 -1.59 48.20 -40.48
N VAL A 3 -2.18 47.00 -40.30
CA VAL A 3 -2.71 46.04 -41.29
C VAL A 3 -1.70 44.95 -41.68
N SER A 4 -1.69 43.72 -41.12
CA SER A 4 -2.70 42.73 -40.70
C SER A 4 -3.19 41.80 -41.82
N ARG A 5 -3.26 40.50 -41.47
CA ARG A 5 -4.01 39.37 -42.06
C ARG A 5 -3.35 38.59 -43.22
N MET A 6 -3.56 37.28 -43.38
CA MET A 6 -4.08 36.14 -42.60
C MET A 6 -3.91 34.89 -43.51
N ALA A 7 -3.83 33.71 -42.89
CA ALA A 7 -4.24 32.40 -43.43
C ALA A 7 -3.44 31.86 -44.64
N GLY A 8 -3.23 30.56 -44.81
CA GLY A 8 -3.74 29.35 -44.17
C GLY A 8 -3.35 28.19 -45.07
N GLY A 9 -3.20 26.99 -44.51
CA GLY A 9 -2.89 25.80 -45.30
C GLY A 9 -2.67 24.58 -44.42
N GLY A 10 -3.74 23.82 -44.18
CA GLY A 10 -3.67 22.51 -43.56
C GLY A 10 -2.96 21.50 -44.48
N GLY A 11 -2.23 20.57 -43.86
CA GLY A 11 -1.62 19.42 -44.53
C GLY A 11 -1.40 18.30 -43.53
N LEU A 12 -2.00 17.14 -43.81
CA LEU A 12 -1.86 15.87 -43.07
C LEU A 12 -0.38 15.51 -42.86
N GLN A 13 0.06 15.34 -41.61
CA GLN A 13 1.28 14.60 -41.29
C GLN A 13 0.95 13.11 -41.23
N SER A 14 1.16 12.40 -42.35
CA SER A 14 1.30 10.95 -42.30
C SER A 14 2.65 10.62 -41.67
N ASN A 15 2.67 10.18 -40.41
CA ASN A 15 3.84 9.55 -39.83
C ASN A 15 4.06 8.22 -40.55
N GLN A 16 4.95 8.21 -41.54
CA GLN A 16 5.41 6.99 -42.20
C GLN A 16 6.07 6.09 -41.14
N CYS A 17 5.34 5.06 -40.70
CA CYS A 17 5.88 4.01 -39.85
C CYS A 17 6.84 3.17 -40.70
N ASN A 18 8.15 3.38 -40.55
CA ASN A 18 9.15 2.69 -41.35
C ASN A 18 9.13 1.18 -41.02
N ARG A 19 9.32 0.31 -42.03
CA ARG A 19 9.19 -1.16 -41.94
C ARG A 19 10.04 -1.77 -40.81
N MET A 20 11.09 -1.07 -40.40
CA MET A 20 11.95 -1.39 -39.27
C MET A 20 11.27 -1.26 -37.88
N HIS A 21 10.38 -0.29 -37.68
CA HIS A 21 9.58 -0.15 -36.45
C HIS A 21 8.54 -1.27 -36.32
N GLN A 22 7.95 -1.68 -37.44
CA GLN A 22 7.01 -2.79 -37.47
C GLN A 22 7.71 -4.10 -37.11
N ILE A 23 8.92 -4.35 -37.64
CA ILE A 23 9.76 -5.50 -37.27
C ILE A 23 10.14 -5.44 -35.79
N GLY A 24 10.56 -4.28 -35.29
CA GLY A 24 10.89 -4.08 -33.87
C GLY A 24 9.72 -4.37 -32.93
N ALA A 25 8.50 -3.95 -33.30
CA ALA A 25 7.30 -4.24 -32.53
C ALA A 25 6.99 -5.75 -32.46
N PHE A 26 7.17 -6.48 -33.57
CA PHE A 26 7.02 -7.94 -33.56
C PHE A 26 8.03 -8.62 -32.65
N PHE A 27 9.30 -8.20 -32.70
CA PHE A 27 10.32 -8.73 -31.78
C PHE A 27 9.98 -8.43 -30.32
N LEU A 28 9.53 -7.21 -30.00
CA LEU A 28 9.14 -6.85 -28.64
C LEU A 28 7.95 -7.68 -28.14
N ILE A 29 6.94 -7.93 -28.98
CA ILE A 29 5.80 -8.77 -28.61
C ILE A 29 6.25 -10.21 -28.36
N ILE A 30 7.07 -10.77 -29.24
CA ILE A 30 7.57 -12.14 -29.11
C ILE A 30 8.42 -12.28 -27.84
N ILE A 31 9.34 -11.34 -27.59
CA ILE A 31 10.18 -11.32 -26.38
C ILE A 31 9.31 -11.20 -25.13
N THR A 32 8.32 -10.30 -25.13
CA THR A 32 7.43 -10.12 -23.98
C THR A 32 6.61 -11.38 -23.70
N VAL A 33 6.05 -12.01 -24.72
CA VAL A 33 5.31 -13.29 -24.58
C VAL A 33 6.24 -14.40 -24.09
N TYR A 34 7.46 -14.49 -24.60
CA TYR A 34 8.43 -15.51 -24.19
C TYR A 34 8.89 -15.33 -22.75
N ILE A 35 9.18 -14.09 -22.34
CA ILE A 35 9.49 -13.72 -20.96
C ILE A 35 8.29 -14.05 -20.05
N THR A 36 7.08 -13.68 -20.46
CA THR A 36 5.85 -13.98 -19.70
C THR A 36 5.68 -15.49 -19.52
N LYS A 37 5.94 -16.30 -20.57
CA LYS A 37 5.89 -17.76 -20.50
C LYS A 37 6.99 -18.37 -19.62
N LEU A 38 8.21 -17.82 -19.61
CA LEU A 38 9.26 -18.24 -18.68
C LEU A 38 8.90 -17.93 -17.22
N PHE A 39 8.27 -16.79 -16.96
CA PHE A 39 7.74 -16.45 -15.63
C PHE A 39 6.53 -17.32 -15.26
N ASP A 40 5.67 -17.68 -16.21
CA ASP A 40 4.55 -18.63 -16.01
C ASP A 40 5.04 -20.05 -15.72
N GLN A 41 6.13 -20.47 -16.38
CA GLN A 41 6.72 -21.80 -16.19
C GLN A 41 7.48 -21.90 -14.85
N SER A 42 8.15 -20.83 -14.43
CA SER A 42 8.76 -20.77 -13.09
C SER A 42 7.70 -20.70 -11.99
N SER A 43 6.60 -19.96 -12.19
CA SER A 43 5.50 -19.92 -11.23
C SER A 43 4.67 -21.20 -11.17
N SER A 44 4.55 -21.97 -12.26
CA SER A 44 3.95 -23.31 -12.23
C SER A 44 4.85 -24.36 -11.55
N LEU A 45 6.17 -24.29 -11.71
CA LEU A 45 7.12 -25.13 -10.95
C LEU A 45 7.16 -24.77 -9.46
N ILE A 46 7.01 -23.48 -9.12
CA ILE A 46 6.84 -23.02 -7.74
C ILE A 46 5.47 -23.48 -7.19
N SER A 47 4.41 -23.45 -8.00
CA SER A 47 3.07 -23.93 -7.62
C SER A 47 3.04 -25.45 -7.42
N GLN A 48 3.80 -26.22 -8.20
CA GLN A 48 3.95 -27.67 -8.00
C GLN A 48 4.81 -28.00 -6.77
N ARG A 49 5.85 -27.21 -6.46
CA ARG A 49 6.60 -27.34 -5.19
C ARG A 49 5.84 -26.86 -3.97
N LEU A 50 4.83 -25.98 -4.13
CA LEU A 50 3.88 -25.62 -3.06
C LEU A 50 2.77 -26.68 -2.86
N SER A 51 2.56 -27.60 -3.81
CA SER A 51 1.47 -28.58 -3.77
C SER A 51 1.84 -29.92 -3.12
N SER A 52 3.05 -30.06 -2.57
CA SER A 52 3.48 -31.26 -1.83
C SER A 52 3.92 -30.91 -0.41
N ASN A 53 2.98 -30.42 0.40
CA ASN A 53 2.86 -30.77 1.83
C ASN A 53 1.58 -30.17 2.43
N PRO A 54 0.68 -30.97 3.02
CA PRO A 54 -0.56 -30.49 3.61
C PRO A 54 -0.26 -29.90 5.00
N ALA A 55 -0.05 -28.59 5.06
CA ALA A 55 -0.12 -27.82 6.30
C ALA A 55 -0.75 -26.44 6.03
N ASP A 56 -1.79 -26.43 5.21
CA ASP A 56 -2.67 -25.27 5.02
C ASP A 56 -3.61 -25.17 6.24
N ALA A 57 -3.11 -24.57 7.31
CA ALA A 57 -3.99 -23.95 8.28
C ALA A 57 -4.59 -22.68 7.65
N PRO A 58 -5.93 -22.53 7.58
CA PRO A 58 -6.53 -21.32 7.06
C PRO A 58 -6.11 -20.13 7.93
N LEU A 59 -5.72 -19.02 7.29
CA LEU A 59 -5.45 -17.72 7.92
C LEU A 59 -6.66 -17.18 8.72
N PHE A 60 -7.81 -17.85 8.64
CA PHE A 60 -9.02 -17.60 9.41
C PHE A 60 -9.76 -18.92 9.67
N SER A 61 -9.58 -19.50 10.85
CA SER A 61 -10.51 -20.51 11.37
C SER A 61 -10.79 -20.22 12.84
N GLY A 62 -12.06 -19.95 13.17
CA GLY A 62 -12.55 -19.95 14.55
C GLY A 62 -11.91 -18.96 15.53
N GLY A 63 -11.80 -17.68 15.17
CA GLY A 63 -11.53 -16.60 16.14
C GLY A 63 -10.11 -16.48 16.70
N SER A 64 -9.18 -17.36 16.31
CA SER A 64 -7.78 -17.34 16.74
C SER A 64 -6.85 -17.13 15.54
N LEU A 65 -6.25 -15.94 15.45
CA LEU A 65 -5.28 -15.58 14.40
C LEU A 65 -3.89 -16.11 14.77
N TYR A 66 -3.47 -17.22 14.18
CA TYR A 66 -2.10 -17.75 14.34
C TYR A 66 -1.14 -17.14 13.32
N TRP A 67 0.03 -16.73 13.79
CA TRP A 67 1.09 -16.16 12.96
C TRP A 67 1.84 -17.26 12.19
N PRO A 68 2.05 -17.13 10.87
CA PRO A 68 2.73 -18.16 10.09
C PRO A 68 4.23 -18.20 10.38
N ASN A 69 4.76 -19.41 10.58
CA ASN A 69 6.19 -19.67 10.76
C ASN A 69 6.95 -19.56 9.42
N ARG A 70 7.19 -18.33 8.92
CA ARG A 70 8.03 -18.09 7.73
C ARG A 70 9.45 -17.71 8.17
N GLY A 71 10.35 -18.69 8.27
CA GLY A 71 11.80 -18.51 8.13
C GLY A 71 12.59 -17.69 9.17
N TYR A 72 11.95 -17.07 10.17
CA TYR A 72 12.59 -16.17 11.13
C TYR A 72 12.98 -16.82 12.48
N GLY A 73 13.01 -18.17 12.56
CA GLY A 73 13.36 -18.92 13.76
C GLY A 73 12.19 -19.16 14.73
N SER A 74 12.43 -19.96 15.78
CA SER A 74 11.43 -20.30 16.82
C SER A 74 11.17 -19.18 17.83
N GLU A 75 12.02 -18.14 17.84
CA GLU A 75 12.02 -17.06 18.82
C GLU A 75 12.17 -15.71 18.11
N ILE A 76 11.06 -15.20 17.56
CA ILE A 76 11.01 -13.84 17.03
C ILE A 76 10.64 -12.91 18.19
N SER A 77 11.58 -12.13 18.70
CA SER A 77 11.34 -11.10 19.71
C SER A 77 10.95 -9.76 19.06
N LEU A 78 9.91 -9.78 18.20
CA LEU A 78 9.45 -8.58 17.52
C LEU A 78 8.51 -7.78 18.42
N LYS A 79 8.76 -6.48 18.57
CA LYS A 79 7.89 -5.56 19.30
C LYS A 79 7.37 -4.47 18.36
N ILE A 80 6.05 -4.43 18.21
CA ILE A 80 5.35 -3.49 17.32
C ILE A 80 4.52 -2.54 18.17
N TYR A 81 4.80 -1.25 18.10
CA TYR A 81 3.95 -0.21 18.68
C TYR A 81 2.86 0.17 17.68
N VAL A 82 1.61 0.08 18.10
CA VAL A 82 0.46 0.48 17.29
C VAL A 82 -0.08 1.79 17.84
N TYR A 83 -0.04 2.85 17.02
CA TYR A 83 -0.55 4.16 17.39
C TYR A 83 -2.05 4.11 17.65
N LYS A 84 -2.49 4.80 18.73
CA LYS A 84 -3.91 5.01 18.98
C LYS A 84 -4.44 6.12 18.08
N GLU A 85 -5.71 6.02 17.75
CA GLU A 85 -6.41 6.97 16.87
C GLU A 85 -6.37 8.42 17.37
N THR A 86 -6.38 8.63 18.69
CA THR A 86 -6.36 9.96 19.33
C THR A 86 -4.95 10.44 19.71
N GLU A 87 -3.91 9.66 19.38
CA GLU A 87 -2.55 9.95 19.80
C GLU A 87 -1.85 10.95 18.90
N ILE A 88 -2.25 10.98 17.62
CA ILE A 88 -1.70 11.88 16.60
C ILE A 88 -2.82 12.78 16.11
N ASP A 89 -2.59 14.08 16.14
CA ASP A 89 -3.51 15.06 15.55
C ASP A 89 -3.72 14.79 14.05
N GLY A 90 -4.97 14.71 13.61
CA GLY A 90 -5.34 14.34 12.24
C GLY A 90 -5.51 12.84 11.98
N LEU A 91 -5.03 11.94 12.85
CA LEU A 91 -5.14 10.50 12.59
C LEU A 91 -6.59 10.00 12.66
N THR A 92 -7.38 10.56 13.57
CA THR A 92 -8.81 10.27 13.70
C THR A 92 -9.55 10.60 12.41
N GLU A 93 -9.25 11.74 11.80
CA GLU A 93 -9.82 12.19 10.53
C GLU A 93 -9.42 11.25 9.39
N LEU A 94 -8.16 10.84 9.33
CA LEU A 94 -7.70 9.86 8.33
C LEU A 94 -8.30 8.46 8.51
N MET A 95 -8.85 8.14 9.69
CA MET A 95 -9.50 6.87 9.99
C MET A 95 -11.02 6.89 9.82
N ARG A 96 -11.68 7.97 10.28
CA ARG A 96 -13.14 8.09 10.36
C ARG A 96 -13.72 9.27 9.59
N GLY A 97 -12.90 10.04 8.88
CA GLY A 97 -13.34 11.25 8.19
C GLY A 97 -13.67 12.41 9.13
N ARG A 98 -14.20 13.49 8.56
CA ARG A 98 -14.57 14.70 9.31
C ARG A 98 -15.56 14.34 10.43
N GLU A 99 -15.24 14.75 11.66
CA GLU A 99 -16.09 14.54 12.86
C GLU A 99 -16.51 13.09 13.11
N GLY A 100 -15.76 12.12 12.57
CA GLY A 100 -16.10 10.71 12.75
C GLY A 100 -17.27 10.21 11.89
N LYS A 101 -17.59 10.89 10.78
CA LYS A 101 -18.68 10.53 9.85
C LYS A 101 -18.67 9.06 9.39
N ILE A 102 -17.49 8.45 9.28
CA ILE A 102 -17.29 7.10 8.75
C ILE A 102 -17.10 6.11 9.90
N ASP A 103 -18.02 5.14 9.99
CA ASP A 103 -17.86 4.00 10.89
C ASP A 103 -16.80 3.01 10.38
N LEU A 104 -15.92 2.56 11.27
CA LEU A 104 -14.84 1.63 10.96
C LEU A 104 -15.35 0.26 10.50
N ALA A 105 -16.57 -0.15 10.85
CA ALA A 105 -17.13 -1.40 10.36
C ALA A 105 -17.38 -1.38 8.84
N SER A 106 -17.67 -0.19 8.28
CA SER A 106 -17.79 -0.01 6.82
C SER A 106 -16.46 -0.23 6.11
N CYS A 107 -15.34 0.10 6.77
CA CYS A 107 -14.00 -0.06 6.23
C CYS A 107 -13.45 -1.49 6.27
N VAL A 108 -14.15 -2.45 6.89
CA VAL A 108 -13.72 -3.87 6.92
C VAL A 108 -14.04 -4.59 5.60
N LYS A 109 -14.97 -4.06 4.81
CA LYS A 109 -15.44 -4.67 3.56
C LYS A 109 -14.66 -4.12 2.36
N GLY A 110 -14.59 -4.90 1.27
CA GLY A 110 -13.97 -4.46 0.02
C GLY A 110 -12.44 -4.35 0.07
N GLN A 111 -11.88 -3.54 -0.82
CA GLN A 111 -10.43 -3.47 -1.08
C GLN A 111 -9.61 -2.91 0.11
N TRP A 112 -10.22 -2.05 0.93
CA TRP A 112 -9.58 -1.45 2.10
C TRP A 112 -9.70 -2.30 3.38
N GLY A 113 -10.46 -3.39 3.33
CA GLY A 113 -10.66 -4.29 4.46
C GLY A 113 -9.37 -4.93 4.98
N THR A 114 -8.40 -5.18 4.10
CA THR A 114 -7.11 -5.76 4.48
C THR A 114 -6.37 -4.89 5.47
N GLN A 115 -6.36 -3.57 5.28
CA GLN A 115 -5.65 -2.65 6.17
C GLN A 115 -6.29 -2.61 7.56
N VAL A 116 -7.64 -2.64 7.62
CA VAL A 116 -8.38 -2.72 8.90
C VAL A 116 -8.14 -4.06 9.60
N LYS A 117 -8.10 -5.16 8.85
CA LYS A 117 -7.82 -6.50 9.39
C LYS A 117 -6.39 -6.61 9.92
N ILE A 118 -5.40 -6.05 9.21
CA ILE A 118 -4.01 -5.98 9.68
C ILE A 118 -3.95 -5.16 10.98
N HIS A 119 -4.59 -4.00 11.03
CA HIS A 119 -4.64 -3.22 12.27
C HIS A 119 -5.22 -4.04 13.43
N LYS A 120 -6.37 -4.69 13.24
CA LYS A 120 -6.99 -5.56 14.28
C LYS A 120 -6.08 -6.73 14.69
N LEU A 121 -5.42 -7.36 13.72
CA LEU A 121 -4.48 -8.44 13.97
C LEU A 121 -3.29 -7.95 14.81
N LEU A 122 -2.71 -6.80 14.47
CA LEU A 122 -1.61 -6.21 15.24
C LEU A 122 -2.06 -5.83 16.66
N LEU A 123 -3.29 -5.32 16.82
CA LEU A 123 -3.84 -5.01 18.14
C LEU A 123 -3.98 -6.24 19.05
N GLN A 124 -4.27 -7.41 18.47
CA GLN A 124 -4.47 -8.70 19.16
C GLN A 124 -3.22 -9.57 19.23
N SER A 125 -2.16 -9.18 18.53
CA SER A 125 -0.93 -9.96 18.42
C SER A 125 -0.10 -9.91 19.69
N LYS A 126 0.58 -11.02 20.01
CA LYS A 126 1.58 -11.10 21.09
C LYS A 126 2.80 -10.18 20.88
N PHE A 127 3.03 -9.74 19.65
CA PHE A 127 4.14 -8.85 19.30
C PHE A 127 3.83 -7.38 19.59
N ARG A 128 2.62 -7.05 20.02
CA ARG A 128 2.26 -5.67 20.33
C ARG A 128 2.94 -5.21 21.62
N THR A 129 3.63 -4.07 21.57
CA THR A 129 4.11 -3.35 22.75
C THR A 129 3.26 -2.10 23.01
N MET A 130 3.12 -1.74 24.29
CA MET A 130 2.51 -0.47 24.73
C MET A 130 3.58 0.59 25.03
N ARG A 131 4.86 0.22 25.01
CA ARG A 131 6.02 1.09 25.24
C ARG A 131 6.67 1.40 23.90
N LYS A 132 6.84 2.69 23.58
CA LYS A 132 7.44 3.13 22.30
C LYS A 132 8.93 2.86 22.25
N GLU A 133 9.58 2.94 23.41
CA GLU A 133 11.03 2.84 23.58
C GLU A 133 11.55 1.42 23.32
N GLU A 134 10.66 0.44 23.39
CA GLU A 134 10.98 -0.96 23.13
C GLU A 134 10.49 -1.44 21.77
N ALA A 135 9.93 -0.55 20.95
CA ALA A 135 9.33 -0.94 19.69
C ALA A 135 10.39 -1.01 18.60
N ASP A 136 10.48 -2.15 17.92
CA ASP A 136 11.29 -2.31 16.72
C ASP A 136 10.56 -1.69 15.51
N PHE A 137 9.22 -1.73 15.53
CA PHE A 137 8.36 -1.21 14.46
C PHE A 137 7.24 -0.36 15.02
N PHE A 138 6.86 0.66 14.26
CA PHE A 138 5.67 1.46 14.52
C PHE A 138 4.65 1.29 13.41
N PHE A 139 3.41 1.01 13.78
CA PHE A 139 2.29 0.90 12.86
C PHE A 139 1.30 2.06 13.07
N VAL A 140 0.98 2.77 12.00
CA VAL A 140 0.03 3.89 12.00
C VAL A 140 -1.22 3.51 11.20
N PRO A 141 -2.38 3.33 11.86
CA PRO A 141 -3.59 2.88 11.19
C PRO A 141 -4.26 4.02 10.39
N ILE A 142 -3.96 4.14 9.10
CA ILE A 142 -4.48 5.23 8.24
C ILE A 142 -5.48 4.69 7.22
N TYR A 143 -6.77 5.06 7.27
CA TYR A 143 -7.81 4.50 6.38
C TYR A 143 -8.25 5.44 5.25
N VAL A 144 -7.33 6.25 4.75
CA VAL A 144 -7.57 7.29 3.72
C VAL A 144 -8.40 6.79 2.55
N LYS A 145 -8.11 5.58 2.03
CA LYS A 145 -8.85 5.05 0.88
C LYS A 145 -10.32 4.78 1.22
N CYS A 146 -10.60 4.22 2.39
CA CYS A 146 -11.98 4.02 2.84
C CYS A 146 -12.69 5.37 3.06
N VAL A 147 -12.03 6.30 3.77
CA VAL A 147 -12.60 7.60 4.11
C VAL A 147 -12.91 8.42 2.85
N ARG A 148 -11.99 8.46 1.88
CA ARG A 148 -12.21 9.13 0.59
C ARG A 148 -13.39 8.55 -0.18
N MET A 149 -13.47 7.21 -0.26
CA MET A 149 -14.51 6.54 -1.05
C MET A 149 -15.90 6.66 -0.42
N ASN A 150 -15.99 6.88 0.89
CA ASN A 150 -17.25 7.15 1.59
C ASN A 150 -17.50 8.65 1.80
N GLU A 151 -16.80 9.52 1.05
CA GLU A 151 -16.98 10.98 1.09
C GLU A 151 -16.82 11.57 2.52
N GLY A 152 -15.90 11.00 3.29
CA GLY A 152 -15.58 11.45 4.64
C GLY A 152 -14.60 12.63 4.69
N LEU A 153 -13.74 12.76 3.67
CA LEU A 153 -12.78 13.85 3.47
C LEU A 153 -12.55 14.08 1.97
N THR A 154 -12.23 15.31 1.57
CA THR A 154 -11.75 15.62 0.21
C THR A 154 -10.26 15.30 0.06
N ASN A 155 -9.75 15.31 -1.19
CA ASN A 155 -8.33 15.05 -1.44
C ASN A 155 -7.44 16.11 -0.79
N GLU A 156 -7.87 17.37 -0.83
CA GLU A 156 -7.16 18.51 -0.26
C GLU A 156 -7.05 18.35 1.26
N GLU A 157 -8.13 17.96 1.92
CA GLU A 157 -8.14 17.70 3.37
C GLU A 157 -7.28 16.48 3.73
N ILE A 158 -7.35 15.42 2.92
CA ILE A 158 -6.51 14.23 3.10
C ILE A 158 -5.04 14.60 3.04
N ASP A 159 -4.61 15.34 2.02
CA ASP A 159 -3.21 15.68 1.82
C ASP A 159 -2.69 16.56 2.96
N GLN A 160 -3.47 17.57 3.36
CA GLN A 160 -3.12 18.42 4.50
C GLN A 160 -3.01 17.62 5.80
N THR A 161 -3.97 16.75 6.07
CA THR A 161 -4.01 15.95 7.29
C THR A 161 -2.89 14.90 7.30
N PHE A 162 -2.61 14.30 6.14
CA PHE A 162 -1.51 13.35 5.97
C PHE A 162 -0.15 14.00 6.21
N ILE A 163 0.07 15.23 5.73
CA ILE A 163 1.29 16.00 6.01
C ILE A 163 1.44 16.26 7.52
N LYS A 164 0.35 16.63 8.21
CA LYS A 164 0.37 16.85 9.67
C LYS A 164 0.76 15.58 10.42
N VAL A 165 0.11 14.45 10.13
CA VAL A 165 0.41 13.15 10.75
C VAL A 165 1.85 12.74 10.47
N LYS A 166 2.31 12.87 9.22
CA LYS A 166 3.69 12.57 8.85
C LYS A 166 4.68 13.47 9.59
N CYS A 167 4.41 14.76 9.70
CA CYS A 167 5.24 15.71 10.42
C CYS A 167 5.31 15.36 11.92
N PHE A 168 4.17 15.05 12.54
CA PHE A 168 4.12 14.62 13.93
C PHE A 168 4.98 13.37 14.17
N ILE A 169 4.84 12.35 13.32
CA ILE A 169 5.63 11.12 13.43
C ILE A 169 7.10 11.40 13.13
N PHE A 170 7.42 12.26 12.16
CA PHE A 170 8.80 12.55 11.83
C PHE A 170 9.51 13.33 12.95
N VAL A 171 8.84 14.33 13.52
CA VAL A 171 9.37 15.11 14.65
C VAL A 171 9.50 14.26 15.91
N ASN A 172 8.56 13.33 16.16
CA ASN A 172 8.59 12.49 17.36
C ASN A 172 9.39 11.18 17.20
N CYS A 173 9.57 10.66 15.98
CA CYS A 173 10.19 9.35 15.75
C CYS A 173 11.41 9.37 14.80
N PHE A 174 11.67 10.42 14.01
CA PHE A 174 12.65 10.33 12.91
C PHE A 174 13.57 11.56 12.79
N CYS A 175 14.68 11.49 13.51
CA CYS A 175 15.96 12.08 13.10
C CYS A 175 16.79 11.10 12.22
N TYR A 176 16.23 9.96 11.79
CA TYR A 176 16.95 8.88 11.12
C TYR A 176 16.38 8.55 9.74
N SER A 177 17.02 9.01 8.68
CA SER A 177 16.71 8.75 7.26
C SER A 177 16.07 7.38 6.95
N GLY A 178 14.83 7.37 6.46
CA GLY A 178 14.17 6.15 5.97
C GLY A 178 12.91 6.46 5.15
N THR A 179 12.86 5.91 3.94
CA THR A 179 11.76 6.05 2.98
C THR A 179 10.45 5.46 3.52
N MET A 180 9.38 6.25 3.43
CA MET A 180 8.05 5.92 3.94
C MET A 180 7.36 4.90 3.02
N LEU A 181 7.31 3.62 3.42
CA LEU A 181 6.31 2.68 2.90
C LEU A 181 5.06 2.80 3.77
N SER A 182 3.90 2.91 3.13
CA SER A 182 2.63 3.23 3.78
C SER A 182 2.35 2.37 5.04
N SER A 183 2.17 3.07 6.17
CA SER A 183 1.75 2.56 7.49
C SER A 183 2.82 1.97 8.42
N PHE A 184 4.06 1.73 8.00
CA PHE A 184 5.11 1.17 8.88
C PHE A 184 6.37 2.04 8.94
N PHE A 185 6.92 2.19 10.15
CA PHE A 185 8.19 2.85 10.41
C PHE A 185 9.11 1.93 11.23
N PHE A 186 10.43 2.07 11.03
CA PHE A 186 11.46 1.28 11.71
C PHE A 186 12.13 2.10 12.82
N SER A 187 12.41 1.50 13.96
CA SER A 187 13.38 2.07 14.92
C SER A 187 14.77 1.58 14.55
N SER A 188 15.72 2.48 14.29
CA SER A 188 17.14 2.12 14.13
C SER A 188 17.89 2.22 15.46
#